data_AF-A0A378XD42-F1
#
_entry.id   AF-A0A378XD42-F1
#
_cell.length_a   1.000
_cell.length_b   1.000
_cell.length_c   1.000
_cell.angle_alpha   90.00
_cell.angle_beta   90.00
_cell.angle_gamma   90.00
#
_symmetry.space_group_name_H-M   'P 1'
#
loop_
_entity.id
_entity.type
_entity.pdbx_description
1 polymer ?
#
loop_
_entity_poly.entity_id
_entity_poly.type
_entity_poly.pdbx_seq_one_letter_code
_entity_poly.pdbx_strand_id
1 'polypeptide(L)'
;MLLFFNAFSSSLLAAIVFALLVFYIKEKRDPSKNLNGRFYLLTKTKRTSYKSYKEMWICREVIISFANKTVVGKSEKIKEFAPNSNENKNKYIKNVFEYKHHDRVMGTITGGVERKYLGRSKLYLILTEDNPKSRKSSIYIELDLGFAWGQKKELKGTFESTVAKSSGIACLQKEEYESCSICY
;
A
#
# COMPACT_ATOMS: atom_id res chain seq x y z
N MET A 1 43.55 -36.36 -18.69
CA MET A 1 43.02 -36.29 -17.30
C MET A 1 43.12 -34.89 -16.71
N LEU A 2 44.32 -34.26 -16.65
CA LEU A 2 44.52 -32.90 -16.11
C LEU A 2 43.67 -31.79 -16.79
N LEU A 3 43.56 -31.80 -18.12
CA LEU A 3 42.73 -30.83 -18.85
C LEU A 3 41.24 -30.92 -18.49
N PHE A 4 40.74 -32.14 -18.26
CA PHE A 4 39.35 -32.36 -17.85
C PHE A 4 39.09 -31.86 -16.44
N PHE A 5 40.01 -32.11 -15.50
CA PHE A 5 39.92 -31.59 -14.13
C PHE A 5 39.96 -30.06 -14.08
N ASN A 6 40.79 -29.42 -14.90
CA ASN A 6 40.88 -27.95 -14.98
C ASN A 6 39.62 -27.33 -15.62
N ALA A 7 39.07 -27.96 -16.65
CA ALA A 7 37.81 -27.52 -17.27
C ALA A 7 36.61 -27.69 -16.31
N PHE A 8 36.60 -28.78 -15.54
CA PHE A 8 35.56 -29.04 -14.55
C PHE A 8 35.63 -28.05 -13.38
N SER A 9 36.82 -27.81 -12.82
CA SER A 9 37.00 -26.90 -11.69
C SER A 9 36.69 -25.45 -12.05
N SER A 10 37.10 -25.00 -13.24
CA SER A 10 36.75 -23.66 -13.74
C SER A 10 35.26 -23.48 -13.97
N SER A 11 34.58 -24.47 -14.56
CA SER A 11 33.13 -24.43 -14.78
C SER A 11 32.35 -24.42 -13.46
N LEU A 12 32.77 -25.23 -12.49
CA LEU A 12 32.18 -25.27 -11.15
C LEU A 12 32.35 -23.93 -10.43
N LEU A 13 33.55 -23.35 -10.48
CA LEU A 13 33.84 -22.05 -9.88
C LEU A 13 32.99 -20.95 -10.51
N ALA A 14 32.87 -20.94 -11.84
CA ALA A 14 32.03 -19.99 -12.56
C ALA A 14 30.55 -20.10 -12.13
N ALA A 15 30.03 -21.32 -11.99
CA ALA A 15 28.65 -21.54 -11.54
C ALA A 15 28.41 -21.02 -10.10
N ILE A 16 29.36 -21.24 -9.19
CA ILE A 16 29.29 -20.75 -7.81
C ILE A 16 29.31 -19.22 -7.79
N VAL A 17 30.25 -18.59 -8.50
CA VAL A 17 30.35 -17.12 -8.59
C VAL A 17 29.07 -16.53 -9.18
N PHE A 18 28.53 -17.14 -10.24
CA PHE A 18 27.28 -16.70 -10.85
C PHE A 18 26.09 -16.83 -9.88
N ALA A 19 25.99 -17.94 -9.15
CA ALA A 19 24.94 -18.15 -8.15
C ALA A 19 25.02 -17.09 -7.03
N LEU A 20 26.22 -16.81 -6.53
CA LEU A 20 26.45 -15.75 -5.53
C LEU A 20 26.08 -14.37 -6.05
N LEU A 21 26.42 -14.06 -7.31
CA LEU A 21 26.09 -12.79 -7.95
C LEU A 21 24.58 -12.64 -8.11
N VAL A 22 23.88 -13.68 -8.57
CA VAL A 22 22.42 -13.68 -8.70
C VAL A 22 21.75 -13.52 -7.32
N PHE A 23 22.25 -14.21 -6.29
CA PHE A 23 21.74 -14.07 -4.93
C PHE A 23 21.93 -12.64 -4.40
N TYR A 24 23.13 -12.07 -4.56
CA TYR A 24 23.43 -10.70 -4.17
C TYR A 24 22.52 -9.67 -4.86
N ILE A 25 22.29 -9.82 -6.16
CA ILE A 25 21.36 -8.96 -6.90
C ILE A 25 19.93 -9.12 -6.37
N LYS A 26 19.48 -10.35 -6.13
CA LYS A 26 18.12 -10.64 -5.63
C LYS A 26 17.89 -10.04 -4.24
N GLU A 27 18.89 -10.07 -3.37
CA GLU A 27 18.84 -9.56 -2.01
C GLU A 27 18.89 -8.02 -1.99
N LYS A 28 19.78 -7.40 -2.78
CA LYS A 28 19.91 -5.94 -2.82
C LYS A 28 18.69 -5.27 -3.45
N ARG A 29 18.04 -5.93 -4.41
CA ARG A 29 16.86 -5.41 -5.15
C ARG A 29 15.54 -5.95 -4.64
N ASP A 30 15.41 -6.18 -3.34
CA ASP A 30 14.11 -6.51 -2.76
C ASP A 30 13.31 -5.23 -2.46
N PRO A 31 12.26 -4.92 -3.23
CA PRO A 31 11.44 -3.72 -3.00
C PRO A 31 10.69 -3.78 -1.66
N SER A 32 10.59 -4.96 -1.04
CA SER A 32 9.81 -5.18 0.19
C SER A 32 10.52 -4.72 1.46
N LYS A 33 11.82 -4.39 1.38
CA LYS A 33 12.66 -4.02 2.54
C LYS A 33 12.16 -2.80 3.31
N ASN A 34 11.43 -1.91 2.66
CA ASN A 34 10.96 -0.65 3.26
C ASN A 34 9.45 -0.61 3.53
N LEU A 35 8.79 -1.76 3.59
CA LEU A 35 7.36 -1.88 3.92
C LEU A 35 7.07 -1.88 5.43
N ASN A 36 8.11 -1.92 6.26
CA ASN A 36 7.97 -1.88 7.71
C ASN A 36 7.89 -0.44 8.23
N GLY A 37 6.96 -0.22 9.14
CA GLY A 37 6.84 1.01 9.90
C GLY A 37 5.45 1.63 9.84
N ARG A 38 5.41 2.92 10.19
CA ARG A 38 4.21 3.74 10.12
C ARG A 38 4.10 4.42 8.75
N PHE A 39 2.89 4.40 8.21
CA PHE A 39 2.52 5.06 6.97
C PHE A 39 1.16 5.75 7.12
N TYR A 40 0.85 6.61 6.17
CA TYR A 40 -0.44 7.23 6.02
C TYR A 40 -1.07 6.77 4.71
N LEU A 41 -2.24 6.19 4.82
CA LEU A 41 -3.05 5.69 3.71
C LEU A 41 -4.16 6.71 3.42
N LEU A 42 -4.12 7.26 2.22
CA LEU A 42 -5.14 8.17 1.70
C LEU A 42 -5.96 7.44 0.63
N THR A 43 -7.28 7.49 0.75
CA THR A 43 -8.19 6.91 -0.23
C THR A 43 -9.19 7.94 -0.74
N LYS A 44 -9.39 7.97 -2.05
CA LYS A 44 -10.36 8.84 -2.74
C LYS A 44 -11.42 8.03 -3.43
N THR A 45 -12.66 8.15 -2.97
CA THR A 45 -13.79 7.43 -3.59
C THR A 45 -14.18 8.07 -4.92
N LYS A 46 -14.11 7.30 -6.01
CA LYS A 46 -14.54 7.74 -7.36
C LYS A 46 -15.90 7.17 -7.74
N ARG A 47 -16.12 5.89 -7.45
CA ARG A 47 -17.36 5.16 -7.72
C ARG A 47 -17.93 4.66 -6.41
N THR A 48 -19.25 4.74 -6.25
CA THR A 48 -19.97 4.32 -5.04
C THR A 48 -21.45 4.20 -5.36
N SER A 49 -22.15 3.27 -4.72
CA SER A 49 -23.61 3.18 -4.78
C SER A 49 -24.30 4.21 -3.89
N TYR A 50 -23.55 4.86 -2.98
CA TYR A 50 -24.07 5.86 -2.05
C TYR A 50 -23.49 7.24 -2.37
N LYS A 51 -24.35 8.16 -2.83
CA LYS A 51 -23.97 9.48 -3.39
C LYS A 51 -23.11 10.30 -2.43
N SER A 52 -23.36 10.22 -1.13
CA SER A 52 -22.64 10.98 -0.09
C SER A 52 -21.15 10.63 0.00
N TYR A 53 -20.74 9.46 -0.49
CA TYR A 53 -19.32 9.05 -0.50
C TYR A 53 -18.59 9.45 -1.79
N LYS A 54 -19.29 9.98 -2.80
CA LYS A 54 -18.65 10.31 -4.08
C LYS A 54 -17.65 11.45 -3.89
N GLU A 55 -16.41 11.29 -4.34
CA GLU A 55 -15.30 12.25 -4.13
C GLU A 55 -14.90 12.45 -2.65
N MET A 56 -15.32 11.55 -1.76
CA MET A 56 -14.90 11.58 -0.35
C MET A 56 -13.46 11.11 -0.20
N TRP A 57 -12.70 11.84 0.61
CA TRP A 57 -11.34 11.47 1.00
C TRP A 57 -11.32 10.93 2.42
N ILE A 58 -10.61 9.82 2.60
CA ILE A 58 -10.40 9.21 3.91
C ILE A 58 -8.90 9.04 4.12
N CYS A 59 -8.42 9.59 5.23
CA CYS A 59 -7.04 9.43 5.68
C CYS A 59 -6.98 8.47 6.88
N ARG A 60 -6.03 7.55 6.82
CA ARG A 60 -5.77 6.54 7.85
C ARG A 60 -4.30 6.54 8.20
N GLU A 61 -4.00 6.39 9.48
CA GLU A 61 -2.69 5.99 9.95
C GLU A 61 -2.63 4.47 9.91
N VAL A 62 -1.56 3.90 9.35
CA VAL A 62 -1.38 2.46 9.23
C VAL A 62 0.00 2.07 9.72
N ILE A 63 0.07 1.04 10.54
CA ILE A 63 1.32 0.43 10.99
C ILE A 63 1.41 -0.93 10.34
N ILE A 64 2.47 -1.11 9.55
CA ILE A 64 2.67 -2.30 8.74
C ILE A 64 3.95 -3.00 9.18
N SER A 65 3.86 -4.32 9.31
CA SER A 65 4.96 -5.23 9.48
C SER A 65 4.93 -6.27 8.35
N PHE A 66 6.06 -6.45 7.71
CA PHE A 66 6.31 -7.38 6.63
C PHE A 66 7.26 -8.45 7.13
N ALA A 67 6.73 -9.67 7.25
CA ALA A 67 7.48 -10.85 7.64
C ALA A 67 7.09 -12.00 6.70
N ASN A 68 8.08 -12.76 6.22
CA ASN A 68 7.86 -13.99 5.44
C ASN A 68 6.90 -13.80 4.24
N LYS A 69 7.03 -12.70 3.48
CA LYS A 69 6.16 -12.34 2.33
C LYS A 69 4.72 -11.99 2.67
N THR A 70 4.36 -12.03 3.94
CA THR A 70 3.06 -11.62 4.45
C THR A 70 3.14 -10.21 5.04
N VAL A 71 2.08 -9.45 4.81
CA VAL A 71 1.92 -8.11 5.36
C VAL A 71 0.88 -8.20 6.45
N VAL A 72 1.22 -7.78 7.66
CA VAL A 72 0.31 -7.73 8.81
C VAL A 72 0.41 -6.36 9.45
N GLY A 73 -0.70 -5.83 9.94
CA GLY A 73 -0.70 -4.50 10.53
C GLY A 73 -1.99 -4.10 11.20
N LYS A 74 -2.02 -2.85 11.62
CA LYS A 74 -3.20 -2.18 12.16
C LYS A 74 -3.41 -0.86 11.44
N SER A 75 -4.66 -0.43 11.38
CA SER A 75 -5.05 0.86 10.81
C SER A 75 -5.93 1.64 11.77
N GLU A 76 -5.79 2.95 11.79
CA GLU A 76 -6.70 3.87 12.46
C GLU A 76 -7.19 4.92 11.48
N LYS A 77 -8.51 5.13 11.45
CA LYS A 77 -9.11 6.21 10.68
C LYS A 77 -8.91 7.53 11.44
N ILE A 78 -8.23 8.49 10.82
CA ILE A 78 -7.85 9.76 11.47
C ILE A 78 -8.67 10.95 10.98
N LYS A 79 -8.93 11.04 9.67
CA LYS A 79 -9.59 12.20 9.07
C LYS A 79 -10.48 11.77 7.90
N GLU A 80 -11.60 12.45 7.74
CA GLU A 80 -12.48 12.35 6.59
C GLU A 80 -12.81 13.73 6.03
N PHE A 81 -12.89 13.80 4.71
CA PHE A 81 -13.23 15.02 4.00
C PHE A 81 -14.42 14.71 3.13
N ALA A 82 -15.57 15.22 3.56
CA ALA A 82 -16.80 15.08 2.81
C ALA A 82 -16.81 16.05 1.61
N PRO A 83 -17.30 15.64 0.44
CA PRO A 83 -17.61 16.56 -0.65
C PRO A 83 -18.67 17.58 -0.18
N ASN A 84 -18.62 18.80 -0.70
CA ASN A 84 -19.62 19.82 -0.38
C ASN A 84 -21.03 19.33 -0.79
N SER A 85 -21.98 19.37 0.14
CA SER A 85 -23.40 19.13 -0.16
C SER A 85 -24.06 20.33 -0.86
N ASN A 86 -23.42 21.51 -0.85
CA ASN A 86 -23.95 22.74 -1.41
C ASN A 86 -23.23 23.11 -2.72
N GLU A 87 -24.01 23.46 -3.74
CA GLU A 87 -23.71 23.65 -5.16
C GLU A 87 -22.69 24.78 -5.51
N ASN A 88 -21.79 25.18 -4.61
CA ASN A 88 -20.75 26.13 -4.94
C ASN A 88 -19.49 25.41 -5.43
N LYS A 89 -19.40 25.28 -6.75
CA LYS A 89 -18.32 24.62 -7.53
C LYS A 89 -16.90 25.19 -7.32
N ASN A 90 -16.72 26.26 -6.53
CA ASN A 90 -15.44 26.98 -6.43
C ASN A 90 -14.81 26.98 -5.02
N LYS A 91 -15.17 26.04 -4.14
CA LYS A 91 -14.46 25.88 -2.85
C LYS A 91 -14.33 24.40 -2.51
N TYR A 92 -13.23 23.80 -2.95
CA TYR A 92 -12.88 22.43 -2.63
C TYR A 92 -12.59 22.33 -1.12
N ILE A 93 -13.32 21.43 -0.45
CA ILE A 93 -13.07 20.89 0.89
C ILE A 93 -13.25 21.91 2.04
N LYS A 94 -14.38 21.83 2.76
CA LYS A 94 -14.58 22.62 4.00
C LYS A 94 -15.01 21.80 5.22
N ASN A 95 -15.57 20.60 5.04
CA ASN A 95 -16.01 19.76 6.17
C ASN A 95 -14.96 18.67 6.42
N VAL A 96 -13.98 19.01 7.25
CA VAL A 96 -13.00 18.06 7.79
C VAL A 96 -13.58 17.47 9.06
N PHE A 97 -13.82 16.17 9.05
CA PHE A 97 -14.15 15.42 10.25
C PHE A 97 -12.88 14.74 10.74
N GLU A 98 -12.33 15.26 11.83
CA GLU A 98 -11.17 14.67 12.50
C GLU A 98 -11.65 13.77 13.64
N TYR A 99 -11.20 12.52 13.62
CA TYR A 99 -11.49 11.55 14.67
C TYR A 99 -10.51 11.75 15.82
N LYS A 100 -11.03 12.25 16.94
CA LYS A 100 -10.25 12.46 18.16
C LYS A 100 -10.37 11.23 19.07
N HIS A 101 -9.23 10.75 19.55
CA HIS A 101 -9.13 9.74 20.61
C HIS A 101 -10.01 8.50 20.39
N HIS A 102 -11.02 8.30 21.23
CA HIS A 102 -11.86 7.10 21.28
C HIS A 102 -12.81 6.93 20.09
N ASP A 103 -13.01 7.97 19.26
CA ASP A 103 -13.86 7.87 18.07
C ASP A 103 -13.11 7.30 16.86
N ARG A 104 -11.79 7.07 16.95
CA ARG A 104 -11.02 6.48 15.86
C ARG A 104 -11.47 5.05 15.58
N VAL A 105 -11.82 4.80 14.33
CA VAL A 105 -12.17 3.45 13.87
C VAL A 105 -10.89 2.67 13.64
N MET A 106 -10.69 1.62 14.44
CA MET A 106 -9.58 0.69 14.28
C MET A 106 -9.87 -0.37 13.22
N GLY A 107 -8.82 -0.87 12.60
CA GLY A 107 -8.89 -1.97 11.65
C GLY A 107 -7.61 -2.81 11.66
N THR A 108 -7.72 -4.02 11.16
CA THR A 108 -6.61 -4.94 10.97
C THR A 108 -6.22 -4.97 9.50
N ILE A 109 -4.92 -5.05 9.23
CA ILE A 109 -4.38 -5.15 7.88
C ILE A 109 -3.76 -6.53 7.72
N THR A 110 -4.12 -7.20 6.63
CA THR A 110 -3.51 -8.44 6.16
C THR A 110 -3.19 -8.30 4.69
N GLY A 111 -2.21 -9.01 4.16
CA GLY A 111 -1.83 -8.82 2.77
C GLY A 111 -0.56 -9.53 2.37
N GLY A 112 -0.07 -9.18 1.19
CA GLY A 112 1.12 -9.79 0.61
C GLY A 112 1.74 -8.93 -0.48
N VAL A 113 2.97 -9.31 -0.83
CA VAL A 113 3.72 -8.66 -1.92
C VAL A 113 3.85 -9.64 -3.08
N GLU A 114 3.36 -9.25 -4.25
CA GLU A 114 3.63 -9.95 -5.50
C GLU A 114 4.87 -9.34 -6.15
N ARG A 115 5.97 -10.10 -6.10
CA ARG A 115 7.24 -9.71 -6.69
C ARG A 115 7.27 -10.11 -8.16
N LYS A 116 7.45 -9.12 -9.04
CA LYS A 116 7.74 -9.35 -10.47
C LYS A 116 9.16 -8.89 -10.77
N TYR A 117 9.96 -9.78 -11.37
CA TYR A 117 11.35 -9.47 -11.71
C TYR A 117 11.47 -8.63 -13.00
N LEU A 118 10.59 -8.88 -13.97
CA LEU A 118 10.55 -8.18 -15.26
C LEU A 118 9.40 -7.16 -15.35
N GLY A 119 8.55 -7.10 -14.32
CA GLY A 119 7.37 -6.25 -14.28
C GLY A 119 7.31 -5.42 -13.01
N ARG A 120 6.23 -4.65 -12.85
CA ARG A 120 5.98 -3.88 -11.64
C ARG A 120 5.52 -4.81 -10.52
N SER A 121 6.19 -4.72 -9.38
CA SER A 121 5.78 -5.45 -8.18
C SER A 121 4.57 -4.76 -7.56
N LYS A 122 3.70 -5.55 -6.93
CA LYS A 122 2.45 -5.05 -6.34
C LYS A 122 2.39 -5.39 -4.85
N LEU A 123 1.83 -4.46 -4.08
CA LEU A 123 1.47 -4.64 -2.68
C LEU A 123 -0.05 -4.75 -2.59
N TYR A 124 -0.52 -5.84 -1.99
CA TYR A 124 -1.93 -6.08 -1.74
C TYR A 124 -2.19 -5.97 -0.25
N LEU A 125 -3.16 -5.15 0.13
CA LEU A 125 -3.62 -5.00 1.50
C LEU A 125 -5.12 -5.25 1.57
N ILE A 126 -5.54 -6.04 2.54
CA ILE A 126 -6.91 -6.25 2.96
C ILE A 126 -7.01 -5.62 4.34
N LEU A 127 -7.69 -4.47 4.40
CA LEU A 127 -8.00 -3.78 5.62
C LEU A 127 -9.41 -4.19 6.05
N THR A 128 -9.52 -4.77 7.25
CA THR A 128 -10.80 -5.12 7.86
C THR A 128 -11.08 -4.16 9.01
N GLU A 129 -12.17 -3.43 8.90
CA GLU A 129 -12.64 -2.53 9.96
C GLU A 129 -13.65 -3.28 10.84
N ASP A 130 -13.41 -3.24 12.14
CA ASP A 130 -14.37 -3.69 13.15
C ASP A 130 -14.85 -2.46 13.91
N ASN A 131 -15.91 -1.83 13.41
CA ASN A 131 -16.50 -0.67 14.05
C ASN A 131 -17.68 -1.13 14.93
N PRO A 132 -17.61 -0.98 16.27
CA PRO A 132 -18.68 -1.41 17.16
C PRO A 132 -20.03 -0.73 16.89
N LYS A 133 -20.00 0.49 16.35
CA LYS A 133 -21.20 1.29 16.05
C LYS A 133 -21.77 1.01 14.65
N SER A 134 -21.11 0.19 13.83
CA SER A 134 -21.57 -0.11 12.48
C SER A 134 -21.21 -1.54 12.07
N ARG A 135 -21.23 -1.83 10.76
CA ARG A 135 -20.94 -3.16 10.23
C ARG A 135 -19.45 -3.38 10.06
N LYS A 136 -19.05 -4.66 10.10
CA LYS A 136 -17.74 -5.08 9.60
C LYS A 136 -17.61 -4.74 8.12
N SER A 137 -16.45 -4.21 7.78
CA SER A 137 -16.16 -3.58 6.50
C SER A 137 -14.80 -4.09 6.04
N SER A 138 -14.66 -4.32 4.74
CA SER A 138 -13.41 -4.80 4.15
C SER A 138 -13.05 -3.92 2.97
N ILE A 139 -11.79 -3.49 2.95
CA ILE A 139 -11.22 -2.64 1.92
C ILE A 139 -10.03 -3.40 1.34
N TYR A 140 -10.12 -3.74 0.08
CA TYR A 140 -9.02 -4.28 -0.71
C TYR A 140 -8.26 -3.11 -1.35
N ILE A 141 -6.94 -3.13 -1.23
CA ILE A 141 -6.06 -2.07 -1.72
C ILE A 141 -4.93 -2.73 -2.52
N GLU A 142 -4.71 -2.22 -3.71
CA GLU A 142 -3.61 -2.60 -4.59
C GLU A 142 -2.72 -1.38 -4.81
N LEU A 143 -1.44 -1.48 -4.46
CA LEU A 143 -0.44 -0.42 -4.61
C LEU A 143 0.71 -0.86 -5.51
N ASP A 144 1.16 0.04 -6.39
CA ASP A 144 2.29 -0.20 -7.29
C ASP A 144 3.61 0.09 -6.54
N LEU A 145 4.38 -0.96 -6.25
CA LEU A 145 5.73 -0.86 -5.65
C LEU A 145 6.79 -0.41 -6.67
N GLY A 146 6.42 -0.30 -7.94
CA GLY A 146 7.33 0.02 -9.02
C GLY A 146 8.23 -1.16 -9.41
N PHE A 147 9.36 -0.82 -10.01
CA PHE A 147 10.38 -1.78 -10.40
C PHE A 147 11.39 -1.98 -9.28
N ALA A 148 12.12 -3.10 -9.32
CA ALA A 148 13.15 -3.46 -8.34
C ALA A 148 14.33 -2.46 -8.23
N TRP A 149 14.32 -1.36 -9.00
CA TRP A 149 15.39 -0.38 -9.16
C TRP A 149 15.06 1.01 -8.62
N GLY A 150 13.82 1.28 -8.19
CA GLY A 150 13.42 2.60 -7.73
C GLY A 150 12.32 2.53 -6.69
N GLN A 151 12.62 2.94 -5.47
CA GLN A 151 11.60 3.17 -4.46
C GLN A 151 10.99 4.55 -4.65
N LYS A 152 9.67 4.59 -4.77
CA LYS A 152 8.93 5.85 -4.76
C LYS A 152 8.71 6.29 -3.32
N LYS A 153 8.75 7.60 -3.07
CA LYS A 153 8.38 8.20 -1.78
C LYS A 153 6.90 7.92 -1.43
N GLU A 154 6.08 7.79 -2.48
CA GLU A 154 4.64 7.55 -2.40
C GLU A 154 4.29 6.36 -3.30
N LEU A 155 3.54 5.41 -2.75
CA LEU A 155 2.97 4.28 -3.48
C LEU A 155 1.54 4.63 -3.88
N LYS A 156 1.24 4.55 -5.18
CA LYS A 156 -0.07 4.87 -5.74
C LYS A 156 -0.74 3.60 -6.26
N GLY A 157 -2.06 3.57 -6.22
CA GLY A 157 -2.84 2.47 -6.76
C GLY A 157 -4.33 2.67 -6.57
N THR A 158 -5.05 1.58 -6.30
CA THR A 158 -6.50 1.57 -6.26
C THR A 158 -7.02 0.88 -5.01
N PHE A 159 -8.27 1.17 -4.65
CA PHE A 159 -8.96 0.41 -3.63
C PHE A 159 -10.38 0.05 -4.08
N GLU A 160 -10.89 -1.00 -3.47
CA GLU A 160 -12.27 -1.45 -3.53
C GLU A 160 -12.76 -1.74 -2.12
N SER A 161 -13.99 -1.36 -1.80
CA SER A 161 -14.58 -1.55 -0.48
C SER A 161 -15.96 -2.15 -0.57
N THR A 162 -16.25 -3.05 0.36
CA THR A 162 -17.60 -3.64 0.51
C THR A 162 -18.62 -2.61 1.00
N VAL A 163 -18.16 -1.50 1.59
CA VAL A 163 -19.01 -0.40 2.01
C VAL A 163 -19.46 0.38 0.77
N ALA A 164 -20.78 0.45 0.57
CA ALA A 164 -21.42 1.15 -0.54
C ALA A 164 -20.85 0.78 -1.93
N LYS A 165 -20.31 -0.44 -2.10
CA LYS A 165 -19.64 -0.89 -3.33
C LYS A 165 -18.72 0.19 -3.89
N SER A 166 -17.87 0.74 -3.02
CA SER A 166 -17.07 1.92 -3.35
C SER A 166 -15.71 1.53 -3.89
N SER A 167 -15.20 2.31 -4.84
CA SER A 167 -13.87 2.12 -5.40
C SER A 167 -13.24 3.44 -5.83
N GLY A 168 -11.92 3.46 -5.92
CA GLY A 168 -11.20 4.65 -6.32
C GLY A 168 -9.69 4.52 -6.20
N ILE A 169 -9.04 5.63 -5.84
CA ILE A 169 -7.57 5.72 -5.77
C ILE A 169 -7.11 5.54 -4.33
N ALA A 170 -6.00 4.84 -4.15
CA ALA A 170 -5.28 4.75 -2.89
C ALA A 170 -3.84 5.26 -3.04
N CYS A 171 -3.36 5.98 -2.03
CA CYS A 171 -1.97 6.41 -1.92
C CYS A 171 -1.42 6.12 -0.52
N LEU A 172 -0.18 5.64 -0.45
CA LEU A 172 0.51 5.29 0.78
C LEU A 172 1.87 5.98 0.84
N GLN A 173 2.15 6.68 1.94
CA GLN A 173 3.43 7.39 2.15
C GLN A 173 3.83 7.39 3.62
N LYS A 174 5.08 7.73 3.94
CA LYS A 174 5.57 7.80 5.33
C LYS A 174 5.23 9.10 6.05
N GLU A 175 5.11 10.20 5.31
CA GLU A 175 4.82 11.52 5.84
C GLU A 175 3.31 11.72 6.02
N GLU A 176 2.90 12.42 7.08
CA GLU A 176 1.47 12.73 7.25
C GLU A 176 1.01 13.64 6.11
N TYR A 177 -0.20 13.41 5.61
CA TYR A 177 -0.79 14.32 4.65
C TYR A 177 -1.19 15.63 5.36
N GLU A 178 -0.48 16.72 5.07
CA GLU A 178 -0.87 18.08 5.49
C GLU A 178 -2.26 18.45 4.94
N SER A 179 -2.59 17.95 3.74
CA SER A 179 -3.89 18.05 3.12
C SER A 179 -4.19 16.79 2.27
N CYS A 180 -5.46 16.39 2.20
CA CYS A 180 -5.88 15.21 1.44
C CYS A 180 -5.89 15.39 -0.08
N SER A 181 -5.26 16.44 -0.62
CA SER A 181 -5.18 16.70 -2.07
C SER A 181 -3.92 16.15 -2.74
N ILE A 182 -2.96 15.58 -2.00
CA ILE A 182 -1.59 15.32 -2.51
C ILE A 182 -1.46 13.98 -3.27
N CYS A 183 -2.51 13.17 -3.32
CA CYS A 183 -2.52 11.91 -4.07
C CYS A 183 -2.83 12.15 -5.57
N TYR A 184 -2.06 13.01 -6.25
CA TYR A 184 -2.08 13.23 -7.70
C TYR A 184 -0.70 13.65 -8.21
#